data_AF-A0AB73MFW6-F1
#
_entry.id   AF-A0AB73MFW6-F1
#
_cell.length_a   1.000
_cell.length_b   1.000
_cell.length_c   1.000
_cell.angle_alpha   90.00
_cell.angle_beta   90.00
_cell.angle_gamma   90.00
#
_symmetry.space_group_name_H-M   'P 1'
#
loop_
_entity.id
_entity.type
_entity.pdbx_description
1 polymer ?
#
loop_
_entity_poly.entity_id
_entity_poly.type
_entity_poly.pdbx_seq_one_letter_code
_entity_poly.pdbx_strand_id
1 'polypeptide(L)'
;MTDSPVTHQLRHDLSIDQQLALKTAASRLHGEFDGTFGTETIERFLCSSYDQFAGRATIPNFLPLLAERFARQRLHALARVEGKISDGKPTVLFLCTHNAGRSQMALGFFTHLAGDNAIAWSGGSEPGNEINPAAIEAMHEVGIDITGEYPKPWTDEIVQAADVVITMGCGDACPIFPGKRYENWELPDPAGQGLDAVRPIRDDIEERIHRLLTDLNVPITR
;
A
#
# COMPACT_ATOMS: atom_id res chain seq x y z
N MET A 1 15.46 27.83 -22.68
CA MET A 1 14.04 27.96 -23.08
C MET A 1 13.69 26.77 -23.95
N THR A 2 13.12 25.74 -23.33
CA THR A 2 12.27 24.74 -24.00
C THR A 2 11.38 24.18 -22.91
N ASP A 3 10.37 24.97 -22.51
CA ASP A 3 9.16 24.43 -21.91
C ASP A 3 8.42 23.70 -23.02
N SER A 4 8.21 22.40 -22.86
CA SER A 4 7.26 21.64 -23.67
C SER A 4 6.17 21.15 -22.72
N PRO A 5 4.90 21.53 -22.94
CA PRO A 5 3.82 21.17 -22.04
C PRO A 5 3.53 19.68 -22.23
N VAL A 6 3.80 18.88 -21.20
CA VAL A 6 3.37 17.48 -21.14
C VAL A 6 1.85 17.49 -21.05
N THR A 7 1.21 17.46 -22.22
CA THR A 7 -0.22 17.20 -22.31
C THR A 7 -0.36 15.71 -21.99
N HIS A 8 -0.83 15.37 -20.78
CA HIS A 8 -1.07 13.99 -20.36
C HIS A 8 -2.20 13.39 -21.23
N GLN A 9 -1.86 12.98 -22.46
CA GLN A 9 -2.76 12.19 -23.29
C GLN A 9 -2.92 10.82 -22.63
N LEU A 10 -4.15 10.49 -22.24
CA LEU A 10 -4.57 9.11 -22.01
C LEU A 10 -4.01 8.25 -23.15
N ARG A 11 -3.21 7.23 -22.80
CA ARG A 11 -2.50 6.37 -23.76
C ARG A 11 -3.47 5.91 -24.87
N HIS A 12 -3.04 6.04 -26.13
CA HIS A 12 -3.85 5.64 -27.29
C HIS A 12 -4.10 4.11 -27.39
N ASP A 13 -3.45 3.34 -26.51
CA ASP A 13 -3.47 1.87 -26.52
C ASP A 13 -4.51 1.28 -25.54
N LEU A 14 -5.22 2.13 -24.79
CA LEU A 14 -6.24 1.70 -23.83
C LEU A 14 -7.54 1.33 -24.53
N SER A 15 -8.17 0.23 -24.12
CA SER A 15 -9.53 -0.10 -24.57
C SER A 15 -10.52 0.99 -24.13
N ILE A 16 -11.64 1.12 -24.85
CA ILE A 16 -12.71 2.08 -24.49
C ILE A 16 -13.17 1.84 -23.05
N ASP A 17 -13.30 0.58 -22.64
CA ASP A 17 -13.70 0.21 -21.28
C ASP A 17 -12.67 0.68 -20.23
N GLN A 18 -11.37 0.52 -20.52
CA GLN A 18 -10.30 1.02 -19.64
C GLN A 18 -10.30 2.54 -19.55
N GLN A 19 -10.49 3.23 -20.68
CA GLN A 19 -10.59 4.69 -20.70
C GLN A 19 -11.79 5.18 -19.88
N LEU A 20 -12.96 4.54 -20.02
CA LEU A 20 -14.15 4.89 -19.26
C LEU A 20 -13.97 4.59 -17.77
N ALA A 21 -13.35 3.47 -17.41
CA ALA A 21 -13.06 3.11 -16.04
C ALA A 21 -12.10 4.11 -15.37
N LEU A 22 -11.03 4.53 -16.07
CA LEU A 22 -10.11 5.55 -15.55
C LEU A 22 -10.77 6.92 -15.40
N LYS A 23 -11.62 7.35 -16.35
CA LYS A 23 -12.40 8.59 -16.20
C LYS A 23 -13.34 8.52 -14.99
N THR A 24 -13.98 7.37 -14.77
CA THR A 24 -14.86 7.15 -13.62
C THR A 24 -14.07 7.19 -12.31
N ALA A 25 -12.89 6.55 -12.27
CA ALA A 25 -11.98 6.59 -11.15
C ALA A 25 -11.53 8.02 -10.82
N ALA A 26 -11.15 8.80 -11.85
CA ALA A 26 -10.79 10.20 -11.68
C ALA A 26 -11.94 11.01 -11.06
N SER A 27 -13.17 10.87 -11.56
CA SER A 27 -14.35 11.55 -11.01
C SER A 27 -14.63 11.18 -9.54
N ARG A 28 -14.38 9.93 -9.14
CA ARG A 28 -14.53 9.51 -7.73
C ARG A 28 -13.46 10.12 -6.83
N LEU A 29 -12.20 10.06 -7.26
CA LEU A 29 -11.08 10.70 -6.54
C LEU A 29 -11.29 12.21 -6.43
N HIS A 30 -11.85 12.82 -7.47
CA HIS A 30 -12.27 14.21 -7.46
C HIS A 30 -13.28 14.55 -6.37
N GLY A 31 -14.33 13.74 -6.24
CA GLY A 31 -15.30 13.91 -5.17
C GLY A 31 -14.71 13.68 -3.78
N GLU A 32 -13.81 12.69 -3.64
CA GLU A 32 -13.18 12.35 -2.36
C GLU A 32 -12.19 13.41 -1.87
N PHE A 33 -11.43 14.03 -2.78
CA PHE A 33 -10.40 15.03 -2.47
C PHE A 33 -10.80 16.46 -2.87
N ASP A 34 -12.11 16.72 -2.95
CA ASP A 34 -12.63 18.06 -3.26
C ASP A 34 -12.10 19.09 -2.25
N GLY A 35 -11.71 20.27 -2.75
CA GLY A 35 -11.05 21.31 -1.96
C GLY A 35 -9.62 20.98 -1.48
N THR A 36 -9.10 19.76 -1.67
CA THR A 36 -7.74 19.37 -1.24
C THR A 36 -6.75 19.38 -2.41
N PHE A 37 -7.13 18.82 -3.55
CA PHE A 37 -6.30 18.73 -4.76
C PHE A 37 -7.06 19.13 -6.01
N GLY A 38 -6.37 19.80 -6.94
CA GLY A 38 -6.91 20.12 -8.26
C GLY A 38 -6.84 18.93 -9.23
N THR A 39 -7.57 19.04 -10.35
CA THR A 39 -7.65 18.03 -11.42
C THR A 39 -6.33 17.51 -11.90
N GLU A 40 -5.38 18.40 -12.19
CA GLU A 40 -4.08 18.00 -12.69
C GLU A 40 -3.35 17.06 -11.72
N THR A 41 -3.47 17.29 -10.41
CA THR A 41 -2.82 16.43 -9.40
C THR A 41 -3.50 15.06 -9.34
N ILE A 42 -4.83 15.02 -9.31
CA ILE A 42 -5.59 13.77 -9.25
C ILE A 42 -5.33 12.92 -10.49
N GLU A 43 -5.41 13.51 -11.68
CA GLU A 43 -5.17 12.81 -12.94
C GLU A 43 -3.71 12.33 -13.06
N ARG A 44 -2.73 13.14 -12.63
CA ARG A 44 -1.31 12.74 -12.60
C ARG A 44 -1.08 11.55 -11.67
N PHE A 45 -1.68 11.55 -10.48
CA PHE A 45 -1.57 10.44 -9.54
C PHE A 45 -2.24 9.17 -10.08
N LEU A 46 -3.42 9.30 -10.70
CA LEU A 46 -4.10 8.16 -11.31
C LEU A 46 -3.31 7.55 -12.47
N CYS A 47 -2.82 8.39 -13.40
CA CYS A 47 -2.03 7.95 -14.54
C CYS A 47 -0.71 7.30 -14.12
N SER A 48 0.04 7.94 -13.21
CA SER A 48 1.29 7.37 -12.71
C SER A 48 1.05 6.08 -11.91
N SER A 49 -0.04 5.97 -11.16
CA SER A 49 -0.43 4.72 -10.49
C SER A 49 -0.78 3.63 -11.49
N TYR A 50 -1.45 3.96 -12.60
CA TYR A 50 -1.74 3.00 -13.67
C TYR A 50 -0.45 2.46 -14.28
N ASP A 51 0.51 3.33 -14.58
CA ASP A 51 1.79 2.95 -15.18
C ASP A 51 2.60 1.97 -14.30
N GLN A 52 2.46 2.06 -12.96
CA GLN A 52 3.09 1.13 -12.01
C GLN A 52 2.56 -0.31 -12.11
N PHE A 53 1.37 -0.51 -12.67
CA PHE A 53 0.78 -1.85 -12.85
C PHE A 53 0.77 -2.29 -14.32
N ALA A 54 0.81 -1.35 -15.27
CA ALA A 54 0.70 -1.60 -16.71
C ALA A 54 1.64 -2.70 -17.23
N GLY A 55 2.88 -2.75 -16.74
CA GLY A 55 3.89 -3.71 -17.20
C GLY A 55 3.80 -5.12 -16.61
N ARG A 56 2.98 -5.35 -15.58
CA ARG A 56 3.00 -6.59 -14.78
C ARG A 56 1.64 -7.19 -14.46
N ALA A 57 0.57 -6.44 -14.70
CA ALA A 57 -0.77 -6.87 -14.36
C ALA A 57 -1.17 -8.12 -15.17
N THR A 58 -1.48 -9.20 -14.46
CA THR A 58 -1.91 -10.47 -15.06
C THR A 58 -3.24 -10.35 -15.79
N ILE A 59 -4.14 -9.48 -15.31
CA ILE A 59 -5.47 -9.28 -15.88
C ILE A 59 -5.65 -7.79 -16.24
N PRO A 60 -5.54 -7.43 -17.53
CA PRO A 60 -5.63 -6.05 -18.03
C PRO A 60 -6.88 -5.27 -17.61
N ASN A 61 -8.00 -5.97 -17.40
CA ASN A 61 -9.28 -5.33 -17.10
C ASN A 61 -9.37 -4.79 -15.66
N PHE A 62 -8.56 -5.31 -14.72
CA PHE A 62 -8.56 -4.83 -13.34
C PHE A 62 -7.59 -3.67 -13.09
N LEU A 63 -6.75 -3.28 -14.06
CA LEU A 63 -5.80 -2.19 -13.84
C LEU A 63 -6.44 -0.87 -13.43
N PRO A 64 -7.54 -0.39 -14.06
CA PRO A 64 -8.15 0.87 -13.63
C PRO A 64 -8.56 0.85 -12.15
N LEU A 65 -9.04 -0.29 -11.66
CA LEU A 65 -9.41 -0.46 -10.25
C LEU A 65 -8.17 -0.41 -9.33
N LEU A 66 -7.11 -1.15 -9.67
CA LEU A 66 -5.87 -1.14 -8.88
C LEU A 66 -5.20 0.24 -8.90
N ALA A 67 -5.22 0.91 -10.06
CA ALA A 67 -4.73 2.26 -10.23
C ALA A 67 -5.51 3.25 -9.36
N GLU A 68 -6.85 3.18 -9.35
CA GLU A 68 -7.71 4.00 -8.49
C GLU A 68 -7.37 3.79 -7.01
N ARG A 69 -7.32 2.53 -6.55
CA ARG A 69 -7.00 2.19 -5.16
C ARG A 69 -5.62 2.72 -4.75
N PHE A 70 -4.62 2.55 -5.62
CA PHE A 70 -3.27 3.00 -5.34
C PHE A 70 -3.15 4.52 -5.36
N ALA A 71 -3.78 5.19 -6.33
CA ALA A 71 -3.84 6.64 -6.40
C ALA A 71 -4.53 7.22 -5.16
N ARG A 72 -5.63 6.63 -4.68
CA ARG A 72 -6.29 7.03 -3.44
C ARG A 72 -5.34 6.99 -2.24
N GLN A 73 -4.64 5.87 -2.06
CA GLN A 73 -3.68 5.72 -0.96
C GLN A 73 -2.57 6.78 -1.03
N ARG A 74 -2.02 6.99 -2.23
CA ARG A 74 -0.96 7.99 -2.48
C ARG A 74 -1.44 9.43 -2.27
N LEU A 75 -2.68 9.75 -2.63
CA LEU A 75 -3.28 11.07 -2.39
C LEU A 75 -3.54 11.31 -0.90
N HIS A 76 -4.02 10.31 -0.15
CA HIS A 76 -4.11 10.40 1.32
C HIS A 76 -2.74 10.63 1.97
N ALA A 77 -1.71 9.93 1.49
CA ALA A 77 -0.34 10.14 1.94
C ALA A 77 0.15 11.56 1.62
N LEU A 78 -0.04 12.03 0.38
CA LEU A 78 0.33 13.40 -0.01
C LEU A 78 -0.40 14.45 0.85
N ALA A 79 -1.69 14.24 1.12
CA ALA A 79 -2.48 15.17 1.94
C ALA A 79 -1.96 15.26 3.38
N ARG A 80 -1.47 14.15 3.94
CA ARG A 80 -0.78 14.16 5.25
C ARG A 80 0.55 14.91 5.20
N VAL A 81 1.36 14.65 4.17
CA VAL A 81 2.67 15.32 3.99
C VAL A 81 2.49 16.84 3.85
N GLU A 82 1.47 17.28 3.11
CA GLU A 82 1.15 18.71 2.93
C GLU A 82 0.39 19.31 4.13
N GLY A 83 0.11 18.54 5.18
CA GLY A 83 -0.63 18.99 6.37
C GLY A 83 -2.09 19.33 6.12
N LYS A 84 -2.67 18.88 4.99
CA LYS A 84 -4.07 19.11 4.62
C LYS A 84 -5.03 18.16 5.35
N ILE A 85 -4.54 17.00 5.78
CA ILE A 85 -5.26 16.06 6.64
C ILE A 85 -4.42 15.80 7.88
N SER A 86 -5.00 16.03 9.06
CA SER A 86 -4.44 15.63 10.33
C SER A 86 -5.55 15.09 11.22
N ASP A 87 -5.57 13.77 11.41
CA ASP A 87 -6.49 13.08 12.30
C ASP A 87 -5.81 12.57 13.58
N GLY A 88 -4.51 12.86 13.76
CA GLY A 88 -3.71 12.43 14.90
C GLY A 88 -3.47 10.92 14.99
N LYS A 89 -3.86 10.15 13.97
CA LYS A 89 -3.73 8.69 13.97
C LYS A 89 -2.30 8.28 13.58
N PRO A 90 -1.65 7.40 14.36
CA PRO A 90 -0.37 6.83 13.98
C PRO A 90 -0.47 6.13 12.63
N THR A 91 0.49 6.39 11.75
CA THR A 91 0.56 5.78 10.41
C THR A 91 1.78 4.88 10.31
N VAL A 92 1.56 3.60 10.02
CA VAL A 92 2.61 2.58 9.93
C VAL A 92 2.72 2.04 8.50
N LEU A 93 3.95 1.95 7.99
CA LEU A 93 4.25 1.38 6.68
C LEU A 93 5.02 0.07 6.81
N PHE A 94 4.46 -1.01 6.26
CA PHE A 94 5.04 -2.35 6.25
C PHE A 94 5.68 -2.68 4.90
N LEU A 95 6.99 -2.91 4.88
CA LEU A 95 7.76 -3.13 3.65
C LEU A 95 8.39 -4.53 3.64
N CYS A 96 8.27 -5.24 2.52
CA CYS A 96 9.05 -6.45 2.25
C CYS A 96 9.48 -6.48 0.77
N THR A 97 10.10 -7.55 0.28
CA THR A 97 10.54 -7.61 -1.13
C THR A 97 9.35 -7.59 -2.08
N HIS A 98 8.45 -8.57 -1.98
CA HIS A 98 7.39 -8.79 -2.97
C HIS A 98 6.03 -8.18 -2.62
N ASN A 99 5.85 -7.62 -1.42
CA ASN A 99 4.54 -7.19 -0.92
C ASN A 99 3.41 -8.23 -1.11
N ALA A 100 3.76 -9.50 -0.96
CA ALA A 100 2.85 -10.63 -1.19
C ALA A 100 2.70 -11.55 0.03
N GLY A 101 3.56 -11.43 1.04
CA GLY A 101 3.56 -12.30 2.23
C GLY A 101 3.68 -11.48 3.52
N ARG A 102 4.89 -11.39 4.07
CA ARG A 102 5.20 -10.70 5.34
C ARG A 102 4.49 -9.35 5.53
N SER A 103 4.66 -8.39 4.61
CA SER A 103 4.01 -7.09 4.74
C SER A 103 2.49 -7.09 4.55
N GLN A 104 1.92 -8.09 3.87
CA GLN A 104 0.47 -8.25 3.76
C GLN A 104 -0.13 -8.86 5.03
N MET A 105 0.54 -9.86 5.63
CA MET A 105 0.14 -10.40 6.93
C MET A 105 0.22 -9.32 8.02
N ALA A 106 1.30 -8.54 8.05
CA ALA A 106 1.45 -7.42 8.98
C ALA A 106 0.36 -6.35 8.78
N LEU A 107 0.06 -5.98 7.53
CA LEU A 107 -1.06 -5.08 7.21
C LEU A 107 -2.40 -5.63 7.70
N GLY A 108 -2.66 -6.92 7.47
CA GLY A 108 -3.89 -7.59 7.90
C GLY A 108 -4.09 -7.55 9.40
N PHE A 109 -3.08 -8.01 10.17
CA PHE A 109 -3.13 -7.95 11.63
C PHE A 109 -3.26 -6.51 12.16
N PHE A 110 -2.46 -5.58 11.64
CA PHE A 110 -2.50 -4.20 12.12
C PHE A 110 -3.88 -3.57 11.90
N THR A 111 -4.43 -3.73 10.70
CA THR A 111 -5.74 -3.16 10.36
C THR A 111 -6.86 -3.80 11.17
N HIS A 112 -6.82 -5.12 11.34
CA HIS A 112 -7.80 -5.87 12.12
C HIS A 112 -7.80 -5.42 13.59
N LEU A 113 -6.61 -5.30 14.20
CA LEU A 113 -6.46 -5.00 15.62
C LEU A 113 -6.58 -3.51 15.94
N ALA A 114 -6.10 -2.61 15.08
CA ALA A 114 -6.17 -1.17 15.31
C ALA A 114 -7.57 -0.59 15.04
N GLY A 115 -8.32 -1.19 14.12
CA GLY A 115 -9.56 -0.61 13.60
C GLY A 115 -9.33 0.82 13.10
N ASP A 116 -10.22 1.73 13.48
CA ASP A 116 -10.12 3.14 13.08
C ASP A 116 -9.10 3.96 13.89
N ASN A 117 -8.35 3.37 14.82
CA ASN A 117 -7.47 4.12 15.73
C ASN A 117 -6.06 4.36 15.16
N ALA A 118 -5.66 3.63 14.12
CA ALA A 118 -4.39 3.81 13.42
C ALA A 118 -4.52 3.42 11.96
N ILE A 119 -3.54 3.83 11.14
CA ILE A 119 -3.54 3.57 9.70
C ILE A 119 -2.33 2.72 9.36
N ALA A 120 -2.54 1.71 8.52
CA ALA A 120 -1.46 0.92 7.96
C ALA A 120 -1.46 0.96 6.43
N TRP A 121 -0.26 0.95 5.88
CA TRP A 121 0.00 0.73 4.46
C TRP A 121 1.05 -0.35 4.28
N SER A 122 1.10 -0.93 3.08
CA SER A 122 2.13 -1.90 2.72
C SER A 122 2.73 -1.60 1.34
N GLY A 123 3.98 -2.03 1.15
CA GLY A 123 4.70 -1.84 -0.12
C GLY A 123 5.82 -2.86 -0.32
N GLY A 124 6.30 -2.95 -1.56
CA GLY A 124 7.35 -3.88 -1.98
C GLY A 124 8.41 -3.24 -2.87
N SER A 125 9.65 -3.73 -2.77
CA SER A 125 10.77 -3.27 -3.59
C SER A 125 10.64 -3.81 -5.01
N GLU A 126 10.18 -5.05 -5.10
CA GLU A 126 9.97 -5.82 -6.32
C GLU A 126 8.59 -6.49 -6.20
N PRO A 127 7.47 -5.74 -6.24
CA PRO A 127 6.20 -6.32 -5.83
C PRO A 127 5.76 -7.43 -6.80
N GLY A 128 5.29 -8.54 -6.24
CA GLY A 128 4.87 -9.73 -6.98
C GLY A 128 3.59 -9.50 -7.78
N ASN A 129 3.12 -10.57 -8.44
CA ASN A 129 1.91 -10.51 -9.27
C ASN A 129 0.62 -10.69 -8.45
N GLU A 130 0.69 -11.46 -7.37
CA GLU A 130 -0.43 -11.78 -6.49
C GLU A 130 0.05 -11.96 -5.05
N ILE A 131 -0.89 -11.99 -4.11
CA ILE A 131 -0.59 -12.33 -2.71
C ILE A 131 -0.26 -13.83 -2.64
N ASN A 132 0.73 -14.18 -1.80
CA ASN A 132 1.13 -15.55 -1.58
C ASN A 132 -0.07 -16.37 -1.06
N PRO A 133 -0.50 -17.42 -1.79
CA PRO A 133 -1.64 -18.25 -1.37
C PRO A 133 -1.48 -18.84 0.03
N ALA A 134 -0.27 -19.22 0.43
CA ALA A 134 0.00 -19.74 1.77
C ALA A 134 -0.17 -18.66 2.85
N ALA A 135 0.10 -17.39 2.53
CA ALA A 135 -0.18 -16.27 3.45
C ALA A 135 -1.68 -16.00 3.56
N ILE A 136 -2.44 -16.11 2.47
CA ILE A 136 -3.90 -16.00 2.48
C ILE A 136 -4.48 -17.09 3.39
N GLU A 137 -4.09 -18.35 3.17
CA GLU A 137 -4.58 -19.48 3.95
C GLU A 137 -4.20 -19.36 5.43
N ALA A 138 -2.96 -18.95 5.74
CA ALA A 138 -2.51 -18.73 7.11
C ALA A 138 -3.30 -17.62 7.83
N MET A 139 -3.60 -16.50 7.16
CA MET A 139 -4.39 -15.41 7.76
C MET A 139 -5.87 -15.78 7.91
N HIS A 140 -6.42 -16.56 6.98
CA HIS A 140 -7.79 -17.05 7.06
C HIS A 140 -7.99 -17.98 8.26
N GLU A 141 -7.00 -18.80 8.64
CA GLU A 141 -7.06 -19.65 9.84
C GLU A 141 -7.30 -18.83 11.13
N VAL A 142 -6.86 -17.57 11.18
CA VAL A 142 -7.05 -16.66 12.32
C VAL A 142 -8.17 -15.65 12.08
N GLY A 143 -9.00 -15.86 11.05
CA GLY A 143 -10.19 -15.04 10.78
C GLY A 143 -9.90 -13.70 10.10
N ILE A 144 -8.71 -13.51 9.52
CA ILE A 144 -8.35 -12.28 8.82
C ILE A 144 -8.27 -12.54 7.31
N ASP A 145 -9.13 -11.86 6.57
CA ASP A 145 -9.14 -11.92 5.11
C ASP A 145 -8.23 -10.85 4.50
N ILE A 146 -7.18 -11.29 3.82
CA ILE A 146 -6.26 -10.42 3.06
C ILE A 146 -6.45 -10.53 1.54
N THR A 147 -7.46 -11.25 1.04
CA THR A 147 -7.69 -11.44 -0.40
C THR A 147 -8.08 -10.17 -1.15
N GLY A 148 -8.61 -9.18 -0.42
CA GLY A 148 -8.87 -7.85 -0.96
C GLY A 148 -7.60 -7.03 -1.23
N GLU A 149 -6.44 -7.41 -0.70
CA GLU A 149 -5.18 -6.68 -0.90
C GLU A 149 -4.49 -7.05 -2.22
N TYR A 150 -3.44 -6.29 -2.56
CA TYR A 150 -2.63 -6.54 -3.76
C TYR A 150 -1.19 -6.05 -3.58
N PRO A 151 -0.20 -6.72 -4.23
CA PRO A 151 1.18 -6.25 -4.26
C PRO A 151 1.33 -4.89 -4.97
N LYS A 152 2.00 -3.95 -4.31
CA LYS A 152 2.21 -2.57 -4.78
C LYS A 152 3.58 -2.05 -4.35
N PRO A 153 4.20 -1.13 -5.12
CA PRO A 153 5.43 -0.49 -4.68
C PRO A 153 5.12 0.49 -3.55
N TRP A 154 6.14 0.89 -2.80
CA TRP A 154 6.04 2.14 -2.03
C TRP A 154 6.34 3.32 -2.95
N THR A 155 5.92 4.51 -2.52
CA THR A 155 6.26 5.79 -3.15
C THR A 155 6.73 6.77 -2.08
N ASP A 156 7.46 7.79 -2.50
CA ASP A 156 8.08 8.75 -1.57
C ASP A 156 7.05 9.41 -0.65
N GLU A 157 5.88 9.78 -1.17
CA GLU A 157 4.81 10.36 -0.36
C GLU A 157 4.27 9.39 0.71
N ILE A 158 4.19 8.10 0.41
CA ILE A 158 3.74 7.07 1.36
C ILE A 158 4.77 6.91 2.49
N VAL A 159 6.07 6.87 2.16
CA VAL A 159 7.13 6.78 3.17
C VAL A 159 7.18 8.07 3.99
N GLN A 160 7.05 9.24 3.35
CA GLN A 160 7.00 10.55 4.01
C GLN A 160 5.79 10.74 4.92
N ALA A 161 4.65 10.11 4.62
CA ALA A 161 3.46 10.18 5.45
C ALA A 161 3.47 9.22 6.65
N ALA A 162 4.31 8.19 6.65
CA ALA A 162 4.40 7.22 7.74
C ALA A 162 5.17 7.78 8.94
N ASP A 163 4.71 7.49 10.15
CA ASP A 163 5.40 7.78 11.40
C ASP A 163 6.40 6.66 11.75
N VAL A 164 6.01 5.42 11.44
CA VAL A 164 6.82 4.22 11.64
C VAL A 164 6.93 3.45 10.32
N VAL A 165 8.16 3.06 9.96
CA VAL A 165 8.44 2.21 8.80
C VAL A 165 9.05 0.90 9.29
N ILE A 166 8.37 -0.21 9.02
CA ILE A 166 8.78 -1.56 9.38
C ILE A 166 9.29 -2.28 8.14
N THR A 167 10.58 -2.65 8.11
CA THR A 167 11.20 -3.39 7.01
C THR A 167 11.32 -4.87 7.33
N MET A 168 10.97 -5.72 6.36
CA MET A 168 10.97 -7.18 6.48
C MET A 168 11.67 -7.79 5.25
N GLY A 169 13.00 -7.68 5.19
CA GLY A 169 13.81 -8.32 4.17
C GLY A 169 13.91 -7.59 2.81
N CYS A 170 13.56 -6.31 2.74
CA CYS A 170 13.78 -5.48 1.55
C CYS A 170 15.22 -4.95 1.40
N GLY A 171 16.11 -5.25 2.35
CA GLY A 171 17.51 -4.77 2.34
C GLY A 171 17.62 -3.24 2.30
N ASP A 172 18.65 -2.74 1.61
CA ASP A 172 18.95 -1.31 1.49
C ASP A 172 18.10 -0.57 0.43
N ALA A 173 17.07 -1.22 -0.12
CA ALA A 173 16.22 -0.60 -1.14
C ALA A 173 15.32 0.52 -0.60
N CYS A 174 15.05 0.53 0.72
CA CYS A 174 14.13 1.49 1.32
C CYS A 174 14.76 2.89 1.48
N PRO A 175 14.09 3.95 1.00
CA PRO A 175 14.56 5.32 1.23
C PRO A 175 14.43 5.69 2.70
N ILE A 176 15.44 6.36 3.25
CA ILE A 176 15.46 6.83 4.63
C ILE A 176 15.13 8.33 4.65
N PHE A 177 13.97 8.65 5.22
CA PHE A 177 13.55 10.02 5.52
C PHE A 177 13.79 10.36 7.00
N PRO A 178 14.29 11.56 7.32
CA PRO A 178 14.51 11.99 8.70
C PRO A 178 13.19 12.14 9.48
N GLY A 179 13.27 12.04 10.81
CA GLY A 179 12.13 12.29 11.71
C GLY A 179 11.13 11.14 11.82
N LYS A 180 11.52 9.92 11.43
CA LYS A 180 10.67 8.72 11.46
C LYS A 180 11.31 7.60 12.24
N ARG A 181 10.49 6.74 12.85
CA ARG A 181 10.95 5.50 13.49
C ARG A 181 11.09 4.43 12.42
N TYR A 182 12.28 3.85 12.28
CA TYR A 182 12.51 2.69 11.42
C TYR A 182 12.78 1.47 12.30
N GLU A 183 12.16 0.34 11.95
CA GLU A 183 12.48 -0.95 12.56
C GLU A 183 12.70 -2.00 11.49
N ASN A 184 13.67 -2.87 11.74
CA ASN A 184 13.88 -4.05 10.91
C ASN A 184 13.41 -5.29 11.65
N TRP A 185 12.41 -5.96 11.09
CA TRP A 185 11.92 -7.25 11.58
C TRP A 185 12.55 -8.36 10.76
N GLU A 186 13.52 -9.04 11.35
CA GLU A 186 14.14 -10.23 10.78
C GLU A 186 13.16 -11.40 10.84
N LEU A 187 12.60 -11.74 9.68
CA LEU A 187 11.62 -12.81 9.50
C LEU A 187 12.04 -13.68 8.30
N PRO A 188 11.91 -15.01 8.40
CA PRO A 188 12.13 -15.91 7.26
C PRO A 188 11.28 -15.51 6.04
N ASP A 189 11.77 -15.79 4.83
CA ASP A 189 11.01 -15.48 3.62
C ASP A 189 9.99 -16.59 3.31
N PRO A 190 8.68 -16.30 3.29
CA PRO A 190 7.65 -17.29 2.99
C PRO A 190 7.53 -17.64 1.49
N ALA A 191 8.31 -16.99 0.61
CA ALA A 191 8.20 -17.17 -0.83
C ALA A 191 8.47 -18.63 -1.24
N GLY A 192 7.54 -19.24 -1.99
CA GLY A 192 7.63 -20.62 -2.44
C GLY A 192 7.50 -21.67 -1.33
N GLN A 193 7.22 -21.27 -0.10
CA GLN A 193 6.99 -22.18 1.02
C GLN A 193 5.52 -22.54 1.16
N GLY A 194 5.25 -23.73 1.72
CA GLY A 194 3.90 -24.18 2.05
C GLY A 194 3.39 -23.58 3.37
N LEU A 195 2.09 -23.76 3.61
CA LEU A 195 1.37 -23.23 4.78
C LEU A 195 2.07 -23.51 6.12
N ASP A 196 2.56 -24.72 6.34
CA ASP A 196 3.21 -25.12 7.60
C ASP A 196 4.42 -24.23 7.96
N ALA A 197 5.16 -23.76 6.96
CA ALA A 197 6.30 -22.87 7.16
C ALA A 197 5.88 -21.39 7.29
N VAL A 198 4.72 -21.02 6.75
CA VAL A 198 4.17 -19.66 6.85
C VAL A 198 3.52 -19.40 8.21
N ARG A 199 2.88 -20.40 8.84
CA ARG A 199 2.27 -20.27 10.18
C ARG A 199 3.19 -19.65 11.24
N PRO A 200 4.43 -20.13 11.47
CA PRO A 200 5.30 -19.53 12.48
C PRO A 200 5.69 -18.07 12.12
N ILE A 201 5.77 -17.73 10.84
CA ILE A 201 6.02 -16.35 10.40
C ILE A 201 4.80 -15.46 10.70
N ARG A 202 3.59 -15.96 10.45
CA ARG A 202 2.33 -15.29 10.80
C ARG A 202 2.29 -15.02 12.31
N ASP A 203 2.57 -16.04 13.13
CA ASP A 203 2.46 -15.94 14.59
C ASP A 203 3.50 -14.94 15.16
N ASP A 204 4.74 -14.93 14.65
CA ASP A 204 5.74 -13.92 15.04
C ASP A 204 5.31 -12.50 14.62
N ILE A 205 4.72 -12.34 13.43
CA ILE A 205 4.18 -11.05 12.99
C ILE A 205 3.06 -10.59 13.93
N GLU A 206 2.13 -11.46 14.32
CA GLU A 206 1.05 -11.14 15.25
C GLU A 206 1.60 -10.59 16.59
N GLU A 207 2.56 -11.31 17.19
CA GLU A 207 3.20 -10.88 18.44
C GLU A 207 3.91 -9.53 18.32
N ARG A 208 4.53 -9.25 17.17
CA ARG A 208 5.19 -7.96 16.91
C ARG A 208 4.17 -6.84 16.70
N ILE A 209 3.04 -7.12 16.05
CA ILE A 209 1.96 -6.15 15.86
C ILE A 209 1.32 -5.79 17.20
N HIS A 210 1.08 -6.76 18.10
CA HIS A 210 0.60 -6.48 19.45
C HIS A 210 1.51 -5.53 20.22
N ARG A 211 2.83 -5.77 20.15
CA ARG A 211 3.84 -4.90 20.77
C ARG A 211 3.84 -3.52 20.14
N LEU A 212 3.80 -3.44 18.80
CA LEU A 212 3.79 -2.18 18.08
C LEU A 212 2.56 -1.33 18.42
N LEU A 213 1.37 -1.92 18.47
CA LEU A 213 0.15 -1.20 18.85
C LEU A 213 0.21 -0.69 20.29
N THR A 214 0.76 -1.49 21.21
CA THR A 214 0.99 -1.09 22.60
C THR A 214 1.95 0.09 22.70
N ASP A 215 3.09 0.03 22.00
CA ASP A 215 4.10 1.10 21.93
C ASP A 215 3.51 2.41 21.37
N LEU A 216 2.61 2.31 20.40
CA LEU A 216 1.92 3.44 19.78
C LEU A 216 0.73 3.95 20.60
N ASN A 217 0.43 3.33 21.75
CA ASN A 217 -0.75 3.60 22.57
C ASN A 217 -2.07 3.49 21.78
N VAL A 218 -2.13 2.60 20.79
CA VAL A 218 -3.31 2.33 20.00
C VAL A 218 -4.16 1.26 20.72
N PRO A 219 -5.44 1.52 21.01
CA PRO A 219 -6.29 0.52 21.64
C PRO A 219 -6.51 -0.66 20.69
N ILE A 220 -6.35 -1.87 21.22
CA ILE A 220 -6.53 -3.11 20.47
C ILE A 220 -8.02 -3.48 20.50
N THR A 221 -8.61 -3.53 19.32
CA THR A 221 -9.99 -3.96 19.09
C THR A 221 -10.01 -5.47 18.93
N ARG A 222 -10.99 -6.14 19.55
CA ARG A 222 -11.23 -7.59 19.44
C ARG A 222 -12.37 -7.87 18.47
#